data_AF-A0A2W4WHF8-F1
#
_entry.id   AF-A0A2W4WHF8-F1
#
_cell.length_a   1.000
_cell.length_b   1.000
_cell.length_c   1.000
_cell.angle_alpha   90.00
_cell.angle_beta   90.00
_cell.angle_gamma   90.00
#
_symmetry.space_group_name_H-M   'P 1'
#
loop_
_entity.id
_entity.type
_entity.pdbx_description
1 polymer ?
#
loop_
_entity_poly.entity_id
_entity_poly.type
_entity_poly.pdbx_seq_one_letter_code
_entity_poly.pdbx_strand_id
1 'polypeptide(L)'
;MSISLTLKLQIRQRAEYLCEYCHSSEEASTSQFTIDHLQPRSLGGSDELENLALACHRCNIRRYNFTTGIDPQTNAIVPLFNPIGVTH
;
A
#
# COMPACT_ATOMS: atom_id res chain seq x y z
N MET A 1 -6.02 -14.41 -9.31
CA MET A 1 -5.97 -14.96 -7.94
C MET A 1 -6.39 -13.87 -6.98
N SER A 2 -7.45 -14.09 -6.21
CA SER A 2 -8.02 -13.11 -5.29
C SER A 2 -7.33 -13.20 -3.93
N ILE A 3 -6.80 -12.08 -3.42
CA ILE A 3 -6.39 -11.94 -2.01
C ILE A 3 -7.54 -12.45 -1.12
N SER A 4 -7.24 -13.38 -0.21
CA SER A 4 -8.24 -14.01 0.64
C SER A 4 -8.94 -12.98 1.54
N LEU A 5 -10.18 -13.26 1.95
CA LEU A 5 -10.92 -12.39 2.86
C LEU A 5 -10.20 -12.23 4.20
N THR A 6 -9.61 -13.31 4.72
CA THR A 6 -8.82 -13.29 5.95
C THR A 6 -7.64 -12.32 5.84
N LEU A 7 -6.89 -12.38 4.74
CA LEU A 7 -5.75 -11.49 4.52
C LEU A 7 -6.20 -10.02 4.38
N LYS A 8 -7.31 -9.77 3.69
CA LYS A 8 -7.91 -8.42 3.60
C LYS A 8 -8.31 -7.85 4.97
N LEU A 9 -8.81 -8.69 5.87
CA LEU A 9 -9.16 -8.28 7.24
C LEU A 9 -7.91 -8.02 8.08
N GLN A 10 -6.88 -8.88 7.97
CA GLN A 10 -5.61 -8.68 8.66
C GLN A 10 -4.95 -7.36 8.28
N ILE A 11 -4.94 -7.01 6.99
CA ILE A 11 -4.39 -5.74 6.51
C ILE A 11 -5.18 -4.55 7.08
N ARG A 12 -6.52 -4.63 7.08
CA ARG A 12 -7.38 -3.58 7.66
C ARG A 12 -7.15 -3.39 9.15
N GLN A 13 -7.06 -4.48 9.90
CA GLN A 13 -6.78 -4.43 11.34
C GLN A 13 -5.40 -3.86 11.62
N ARG A 14 -4.37 -4.28 10.87
CA ARG A 14 -3.01 -3.75 10.97
C ARG A 14 -2.97 -2.24 10.68
N ALA A 15 -3.75 -1.78 9.72
CA ALA A 15 -3.84 -0.38 9.33
C ALA A 15 -4.83 0.44 10.19
N GLU A 16 -5.43 -0.14 11.23
CA GLU A 16 -6.47 0.49 12.05
C GLU A 16 -7.63 1.07 11.22
N TYR A 17 -7.96 0.43 10.09
CA TYR A 17 -8.94 0.92 9.12
C TYR A 17 -8.62 2.32 8.55
N LEU A 18 -7.34 2.72 8.58
CA LEU A 18 -6.83 3.96 8.00
C LEU A 18 -6.09 3.66 6.70
N CYS A 19 -6.18 4.58 5.74
CA CYS A 19 -5.37 4.54 4.54
C CYS A 19 -3.90 4.69 4.95
N GLU A 20 -3.07 3.72 4.61
CA GLU A 20 -1.66 3.71 5.03
C GLU A 20 -0.82 4.77 4.31
N TYR A 21 -1.39 5.43 3.30
CA TYR A 21 -0.75 6.55 2.60
C TYR A 21 -1.04 7.91 3.21
N CYS A 22 -2.28 8.14 3.62
CA CYS A 22 -2.79 9.46 3.96
C CYS A 22 -3.55 9.51 5.29
N HIS A 23 -3.60 8.39 6.00
CA HIS A 23 -4.27 8.17 7.28
C HIS A 23 -5.75 8.58 7.29
N SER A 24 -6.40 8.61 6.14
CA SER A 24 -7.85 8.83 6.05
C SER A 24 -8.59 7.57 6.50
N SER A 25 -9.61 7.72 7.34
CA SER A 25 -10.43 6.60 7.83
C SER A 25 -11.30 5.99 6.72
N GLU A 26 -11.33 4.65 6.67
CA GLU A 26 -12.23 3.87 5.80
C GLU A 26 -13.69 4.13 6.18
N GLU A 27 -14.00 4.24 7.48
CA GLU A 27 -15.36 4.52 7.98
C GLU A 27 -15.86 5.92 7.62
N ALA A 28 -14.96 6.91 7.61
CA ALA A 28 -15.28 8.28 7.22
C ALA A 28 -15.34 8.47 5.69
N SER A 29 -15.01 7.44 4.91
CA SER A 29 -14.97 7.52 3.46
C SER A 29 -16.20 6.90 2.82
N THR A 30 -16.76 7.58 1.82
CA THR A 30 -17.82 7.03 0.97
C THR A 30 -17.29 6.04 -0.07
N SER A 31 -15.96 6.02 -0.28
CA SER A 31 -15.30 5.17 -1.26
C SER A 31 -14.71 3.93 -0.59
N GLN A 32 -14.88 2.77 -1.21
CA GLN A 32 -14.28 1.54 -0.71
C GLN A 32 -12.76 1.59 -0.80
N PHE A 33 -12.08 1.19 0.28
CA PHE A 33 -10.63 1.06 0.27
C PHE A 33 -10.24 -0.27 -0.36
N THR A 34 -9.13 -0.24 -1.08
CA THR A 34 -8.59 -1.38 -1.81
C THR A 34 -7.27 -1.81 -1.19
N ILE A 35 -6.94 -3.09 -1.35
CA ILE A 35 -5.60 -3.57 -1.02
C ILE A 35 -4.70 -3.29 -2.22
N ASP A 36 -3.64 -2.53 -1.98
CA ASP A 36 -2.63 -2.14 -2.97
C ASP A 36 -1.34 -2.96 -2.75
N HIS A 37 -0.71 -3.37 -3.85
CA HIS A 37 0.59 -4.03 -3.81
C HIS A 37 1.70 -2.98 -3.83
N LEU A 38 2.58 -3.00 -2.83
CA LEU A 38 3.69 -2.04 -2.75
C LEU A 38 4.69 -2.26 -3.87
N GLN A 39 5.11 -3.51 -4.06
CA GLN A 39 5.82 -3.98 -5.22
C GLN A 39 4.81 -4.65 -6.17
N PRO A 40 4.67 -4.16 -7.41
CA PRO A 40 3.84 -4.81 -8.41
C PRO A 40 4.28 -6.25 -8.65
N ARG A 41 3.31 -7.15 -8.86
CA ARG A 41 3.59 -8.57 -9.19
C ARG A 41 4.45 -8.74 -10.44
N SER A 42 4.32 -7.84 -11.42
CA SER A 42 5.16 -7.82 -12.63
C SER A 42 6.65 -7.60 -12.34
N LEU A 43 6.97 -7.02 -11.19
CA LEU A 43 8.34 -6.78 -10.72
C LEU A 43 8.75 -7.76 -9.61
N GLY A 44 8.03 -8.88 -9.45
CA GLY A 44 8.33 -9.89 -8.44
C GLY A 44 7.72 -9.63 -7.06
N GLY A 45 6.74 -8.74 -6.94
CA GLY A 45 5.99 -8.52 -5.69
C GLY A 45 5.19 -9.74 -5.25
N SER A 46 5.18 -10.01 -3.94
CA SER A 46 4.42 -11.10 -3.32
C SER A 46 3.02 -10.67 -2.88
N ASP A 47 2.18 -11.64 -2.51
CA ASP A 47 0.92 -11.35 -1.81
C ASP A 47 1.10 -11.43 -0.28
N GLU A 48 2.33 -11.27 0.21
CA GLU A 48 2.63 -11.28 1.64
C GLU A 48 2.10 -10.02 2.33
N LEU A 49 1.79 -10.13 3.62
CA LEU A 49 1.24 -9.03 4.40
C LEU A 49 2.13 -7.78 4.35
N GLU A 50 3.45 -7.94 4.30
CA GLU A 50 4.41 -6.83 4.18
C GLU A 50 4.44 -6.18 2.80
N ASN A 51 3.91 -6.81 1.76
CA ASN A 51 3.83 -6.22 0.42
C ASN A 51 2.44 -5.65 0.10
N LEU A 52 1.52 -5.67 1.07
CA LEU A 52 0.14 -5.27 0.89
C LEU A 52 -0.21 -4.12 1.83
N ALA A 53 -0.78 -3.05 1.26
CA ALA A 53 -1.22 -1.89 2.00
C ALA A 53 -2.70 -1.55 1.80
N LEU A 54 -3.33 -0.99 2.84
CA LEU A 54 -4.69 -0.46 2.72
C LEU A 54 -4.65 0.93 2.08
N ALA A 55 -5.28 1.06 0.91
CA ALA A 55 -5.29 2.28 0.11
C ALA A 55 -6.70 2.83 -0.06
N CYS A 56 -6.89 4.13 0.22
CA CYS A 56 -8.11 4.81 -0.21
C CYS A 56 -8.12 4.98 -1.73
N HIS A 57 -9.30 5.12 -2.32
CA HIS A 57 -9.46 5.27 -3.77
C HIS A 57 -8.58 6.39 -4.37
N ARG A 58 -8.45 7.53 -3.67
CA ARG A 58 -7.61 8.66 -4.11
C ARG A 58 -6.12 8.31 -4.15
N CYS A 59 -5.63 7.65 -3.10
CA CYS A 59 -4.23 7.25 -3.01
C CYS A 59 -3.91 6.14 -4.01
N ASN A 60 -4.81 5.16 -4.15
CA ASN A 60 -4.67 4.08 -5.12
C ASN A 60 -4.54 4.62 -6.56
N ILE A 61 -5.39 5.58 -6.97
CA ILE A 61 -5.30 6.23 -8.28
C ILE A 61 -4.00 7.02 -8.45
N ARG A 62 -3.59 7.79 -7.43
CA ARG A 62 -2.36 8.61 -7.50
C ARG A 62 -1.10 7.76 -7.56
N ARG A 63 -1.07 6.63 -6.85
CA ARG A 63 0.09 5.73 -6.79
C ARG A 63 0.38 5.03 -8.11
N TYR A 64 -0.62 4.83 -8.96
CA TYR A 64 -0.44 4.22 -10.28
C TYR A 64 0.71 4.88 -11.09
N ASN A 65 1.00 6.16 -10.84
CA ASN A 65 2.02 6.91 -11.57
C ASN A 65 3.34 7.13 -10.83
N PHE A 66 3.42 6.92 -9.50
CA PHE A 66 4.60 7.30 -8.70
C PHE A 66 4.88 6.28 -7.59
N THR A 67 5.37 5.10 -7.97
CA THR A 67 5.71 4.03 -7.01
C THR A 67 7.17 4.09 -6.54
N THR A 68 8.09 4.53 -7.40
CA THR A 68 9.53 4.54 -7.11
C THR A 68 10.22 5.82 -7.56
N GLY A 69 11.33 6.13 -6.91
CA GLY A 69 12.26 7.21 -7.26
C GLY A 69 13.70 6.70 -7.17
N ILE A 70 14.64 7.41 -7.79
CA ILE A 70 16.07 7.10 -7.68
C ILE A 70 16.62 7.94 -6.53
N ASP A 71 17.22 7.29 -5.53
CA ASP A 71 17.96 7.97 -4.48
C ASP A 71 19.26 8.55 -5.09
N PRO A 72 19.47 9.88 -5.07
CA PRO A 72 20.64 10.52 -5.68
C PRO A 72 21.96 10.22 -4.95
N GLN A 73 21.93 9.70 -3.72
CA GLN A 73 23.15 9.34 -2.97
C GLN A 73 23.62 7.92 -3.27
N THR A 74 22.68 7.01 -3.51
CA THR A 74 22.96 5.56 -3.66
C THR A 74 22.71 5.04 -5.08
N ASN A 75 22.06 5.83 -5.95
CA ASN A 75 21.49 5.40 -7.23
C ASN A 75 20.52 4.21 -7.12
N ALA A 76 20.04 3.90 -5.92
CA ALA A 76 19.08 2.83 -5.71
C ALA A 76 17.67 3.27 -6.10
N ILE A 77 16.88 2.34 -6.64
CA ILE A 77 15.44 2.54 -6.85
C ILE A 77 14.76 2.34 -5.49
N VAL A 78 14.26 3.43 -4.90
CA VAL A 78 13.58 3.43 -3.61
C VAL A 78 12.10 3.71 -3.78
N PRO A 79 11.22 3.10 -2.96
CA PRO A 79 9.80 3.45 -2.96
C PRO A 79 9.61 4.88 -2.46
N LEU A 80 8.83 5.69 -3.20
CA LEU A 80 8.56 7.09 -2.81
C LEU A 80 7.60 7.21 -1.62
N PHE A 81 6.83 6.17 -1.38
CA PHE A 81 5.86 6.10 -0.30
C PHE A 81 6.16 4.86 0.53
N ASN A 82 6.37 5.04 1.82
CA ASN A 82 6.50 3.97 2.80
C ASN A 82 5.24 3.91 3.69
N PRO A 83 4.12 3.38 3.15
CA PRO A 83 2.82 3.46 3.81
C PRO A 83 2.72 2.57 5.04
N ILE A 84 3.27 1.37 4.95
CA ILE A 84 3.55 0.53 6.09
C ILE A 84 4.81 1.11 6.70
N GLY A 85 4.70 1.73 7.87
CA GLY A 85 5.88 2.17 8.60
C GLY A 85 6.74 0.94 8.93
N VAL A 86 7.63 0.54 8.01
CA VAL A 86 8.73 -0.35 8.33
C VAL A 86 9.64 0.45 9.22
N THR A 87 9.41 0.31 10.53
CA THR A 87 10.37 0.67 11.55
C THR A 87 11.66 -0.06 11.21
N HIS A 88 12.66 0.72 10.78
CA HIS A 88 14.05 0.30 10.68
C HIS A 88 14.57 -0.20 12.02
#